data_AF-U4PS34-F1
#
_entry.id   AF-U4PS34-F1
#
_cell.length_a   1.000
_cell.length_b   1.000
_cell.length_c   1.000
_cell.angle_alpha   90.00
_cell.angle_beta   90.00
_cell.angle_gamma   90.00
#
_symmetry.space_group_name_H-M   'P 1'
#
loop_
_entity.id
_entity.type
_entity.pdbx_description
1 polymer ?
#
loop_
_entity_poly.entity_id
_entity_poly.type
_entity_poly.pdbx_seq_one_letter_code
_entity_poly.pdbx_strand_id
1 'polypeptide(L)'
;MERPRLLAFAIWILWSRTHPDLLVHNFTLRERLEKVYRRACQLRLWWLVRYCAGRLHKAMNSLAPAITNMLVRGKQITLGVRNRPGAREEIIVRPIAPSDLNRLLFECCPADEPQAAVFHQELIIACSDLMSHNPQVFEGVLTIRLSWLSDAISMLLNYVRITGALKFSGVSTGTPPTPGTTGIPTEFKKSCIYDLSPTVVKDVVTALMTRTNWHLLSSLQTRRLNGALNRMPVNFYDRVWTILERSTHGIIIADQFLPQQPTLSDMTRFELTFSYKIEAMLSRISHPEYRQLLVELLSIIATILERNPEIAFTHSRIDCDSLIKKGFALFAAEEGIKDLNDLTPFYQLEGQALSTSTATFLTKAVVEFILAGRHFSQVINIFGEGTPEEKTLPSQHHRGKMPKIAYTGRASSEKKKRHVGGSSSSSQHHHHHQQQQTPLLRLATPLTPEPSSGTVTPRAITPSPLSSSLNTSGGGGQDESCRLQ
;
A
#
# COMPACT_ATOMS: atom_id res chain seq x y z
N MET A 1 18.77 10.66 28.39
CA MET A 1 17.35 10.55 28.00
C MET A 1 16.62 9.31 28.54
N GLU A 2 17.29 8.36 29.21
CA GLU A 2 16.66 7.07 29.55
C GLU A 2 15.64 7.14 30.69
N ARG A 3 15.87 7.93 31.74
CA ARG A 3 15.00 7.98 32.94
C ARG A 3 13.50 8.20 32.62
N PRO A 4 13.09 9.15 31.72
CA PRO A 4 11.69 9.29 31.33
C PRO A 4 11.11 8.09 30.55
N ARG A 5 11.90 7.43 29.69
CA ARG A 5 11.46 6.22 28.96
C ARG A 5 11.28 5.05 29.92
N LEU A 6 12.24 4.82 30.81
CA LEU A 6 12.16 3.81 31.89
C LEU A 6 10.94 4.03 32.79
N LEU A 7 10.64 5.27 33.17
CA LEU A 7 9.46 5.60 33.97
C LEU A 7 8.15 5.26 33.23
N ALA A 8 8.03 5.60 31.95
CA ALA A 8 6.85 5.24 31.16
C ALA A 8 6.68 3.72 31.00
N PHE A 9 7.77 2.99 30.77
CA PHE A 9 7.75 1.53 30.74
C PHE A 9 7.36 0.92 32.09
N ALA A 10 7.91 1.41 33.20
CA ALA A 10 7.58 0.93 34.54
C ALA A 10 6.11 1.17 34.91
N ILE A 11 5.57 2.37 34.60
CA ILE A 11 4.15 2.68 34.79
C ILE A 11 3.28 1.75 33.93
N TRP A 12 3.64 1.53 32.67
CA TRP A 12 2.88 0.64 31.79
C TRP A 12 2.91 -0.82 32.25
N ILE A 13 4.08 -1.35 32.60
CA ILE A 13 4.25 -2.74 33.06
C ILE A 13 3.45 -2.96 34.35
N LEU A 14 3.48 -1.99 35.27
CA LEU A 14 2.66 -2.05 36.48
C LEU A 14 1.17 -2.04 36.12
N TRP A 15 0.72 -1.11 35.27
CA TRP A 15 -0.68 -0.97 34.87
C TRP A 15 -1.21 -2.24 34.16
N SER A 16 -0.44 -2.84 33.25
CA SER A 16 -0.83 -4.08 32.58
C SER A 16 -0.92 -5.32 33.49
N ARG A 17 -0.43 -5.23 34.73
CA ARG A 17 -0.37 -6.34 35.70
C ARG A 17 -1.20 -6.09 36.97
N THR A 18 -1.88 -4.95 37.08
CA THR A 18 -2.66 -4.56 38.27
C THR A 18 -4.05 -4.07 37.88
N HIS A 19 -4.94 -3.89 38.88
CA HIS A 19 -6.25 -3.28 38.62
C HIS A 19 -6.10 -1.88 37.99
N PRO A 20 -6.92 -1.48 37.00
CA PRO A 20 -6.83 -0.17 36.34
C PRO A 20 -6.83 1.03 37.30
N ASP A 21 -7.51 0.88 38.43
CA ASP A 21 -7.73 1.92 39.45
C ASP A 21 -6.68 1.91 40.57
N LEU A 22 -5.59 1.13 40.44
CA LEU A 22 -4.53 1.08 41.45
C LEU A 22 -3.94 2.49 41.69
N LEU A 23 -4.14 2.99 42.90
CA LEU A 23 -3.58 4.25 43.35
C LEU A 23 -2.16 4.06 43.88
N VAL A 24 -1.20 4.74 43.24
CA VAL A 24 0.16 4.89 43.75
C VAL A 24 0.33 6.34 44.19
N HIS A 25 0.60 6.59 45.47
CA HIS A 25 0.57 7.91 46.13
C HIS A 25 -0.54 8.83 45.58
N ASN A 26 -1.80 8.44 45.80
CA ASN A 26 -3.02 9.18 45.45
C ASN A 26 -3.21 9.54 43.96
N PHE A 27 -2.51 8.87 43.04
CA PHE A 27 -2.75 8.97 41.59
C PHE A 27 -2.83 7.59 40.97
N THR A 28 -3.80 7.40 40.07
CA THR A 28 -3.89 6.22 39.21
C THR A 28 -2.67 6.13 38.28
N LEU A 29 -2.39 4.93 37.79
CA LEU A 29 -1.32 4.70 36.82
C LEU A 29 -1.59 5.43 35.48
N ARG A 30 -2.87 5.58 35.11
CA ARG A 30 -3.30 6.38 33.95
C ARG A 30 -2.94 7.85 34.11
N GLU A 31 -3.26 8.48 35.24
CA GLU A 31 -2.89 9.88 35.52
C GLU A 31 -1.38 10.09 35.60
N ARG A 32 -0.65 9.11 36.12
CA ARG A 32 0.82 9.13 36.14
C ARG A 32 1.40 9.09 34.73
N LEU A 33 0.88 8.24 33.85
CA LEU A 33 1.30 8.19 32.45
C LEU A 33 0.90 9.47 31.68
N GLU A 34 -0.26 10.04 31.99
CA GLU A 34 -0.72 11.33 31.46
C GLU A 34 0.22 12.50 31.87
N LYS A 35 0.72 12.52 33.11
CA LYS A 35 1.74 13.47 33.55
C LYS A 35 3.07 13.29 32.80
N VAL A 36 3.50 12.04 32.57
CA VAL A 36 4.70 11.75 31.75
C VAL A 36 4.49 12.19 30.30
N TYR A 37 3.32 11.94 29.71
CA TYR A 37 2.94 12.42 28.37
C TYR A 37 3.06 13.95 28.26
N ARG A 38 2.40 14.71 29.16
CA ARG A 38 2.46 16.19 29.16
C ARG A 38 3.89 16.70 29.28
N ARG A 39 4.72 16.09 30.14
CA ARG A 39 6.13 16.47 30.29
C ARG A 39 6.97 16.09 29.06
N ALA A 40 6.68 14.97 28.40
CA ALA A 40 7.32 14.58 27.15
C ALA A 40 7.00 15.57 26.02
N CYS A 41 5.76 16.09 25.95
CA CYS A 41 5.38 17.14 25.00
C CYS A 41 6.16 18.45 25.24
N GLN A 42 6.22 18.92 26.49
CA GLN A 42 7.00 20.11 26.86
C GLN A 42 8.49 19.98 26.49
N LEU A 43 9.06 18.79 26.69
CA LEU A 43 10.46 18.47 26.37
C LEU A 43 10.68 18.02 24.93
N ARG A 44 9.64 18.03 24.07
CA ARG A 44 9.69 17.61 22.66
C ARG A 44 10.30 16.21 22.44
N LEU A 45 10.08 15.28 23.38
CA LEU A 45 10.59 13.91 23.33
C LEU A 45 9.67 13.03 22.48
N TRP A 46 9.66 13.24 21.16
CA TRP A 46 8.60 12.74 20.25
C TRP A 46 8.33 11.23 20.33
N TRP A 47 9.36 10.39 20.47
CA TRP A 47 9.17 8.95 20.67
C TRP A 47 8.36 8.65 21.93
N LEU A 48 8.65 9.36 23.02
CA LEU A 48 7.97 9.19 24.30
C LEU A 48 6.55 9.79 24.27
N VAL A 49 6.37 10.90 23.53
CA VAL A 49 5.03 11.45 23.24
C VAL A 49 4.16 10.42 22.54
N ARG A 50 4.65 9.82 21.44
CA ARG A 50 3.92 8.78 20.69
C ARG A 50 3.70 7.50 21.50
N TYR A 51 4.71 7.05 22.26
CA TYR A 51 4.57 5.88 23.14
C TYR A 51 3.47 6.10 24.18
N CYS A 52 3.53 7.19 24.94
CA CYS A 52 2.54 7.48 25.98
C CYS A 52 1.15 7.75 25.38
N ALA A 53 1.06 8.47 24.26
CA ALA A 53 -0.21 8.72 23.57
C ALA A 53 -0.86 7.41 23.09
N GLY A 54 -0.08 6.48 22.55
CA GLY A 54 -0.58 5.16 22.13
C GLY A 54 -1.05 4.32 23.31
N ARG A 55 -0.29 4.28 24.41
CA ARG A 55 -0.72 3.62 25.68
C ARG A 55 -1.97 4.22 26.30
N LEU A 56 -2.19 5.52 26.10
CA LEU A 56 -3.37 6.25 26.58
C LEU A 56 -4.54 6.24 25.57
N HIS A 57 -4.40 5.53 24.44
CA HIS A 57 -5.34 5.48 23.32
C HIS A 57 -5.78 6.88 22.84
N LYS A 58 -4.86 7.84 22.80
CA LYS A 58 -5.13 9.21 22.32
C LYS A 58 -5.25 9.22 20.80
N ALA A 59 -6.39 9.70 20.30
CA ALA A 59 -6.67 9.88 18.89
C ALA A 59 -6.87 11.35 18.53
N MET A 60 -6.47 11.75 17.32
CA MET A 60 -6.74 13.09 16.78
C MET A 60 -8.17 13.20 16.23
N ASN A 61 -8.87 14.27 16.58
CA ASN A 61 -10.26 14.50 16.15
C ASN A 61 -10.39 14.67 14.62
N SER A 62 -9.31 15.08 13.94
CA SER A 62 -9.24 15.32 12.50
C SER A 62 -9.10 14.05 11.65
N LEU A 63 -8.95 12.86 12.25
CA LEU A 63 -8.72 11.61 11.51
C LEU A 63 -9.86 11.20 10.58
N ALA A 64 -11.10 11.17 11.07
CA ALA A 64 -12.24 10.77 10.24
C ALA A 64 -12.48 11.74 9.06
N PRO A 65 -12.40 13.08 9.24
CA PRO A 65 -12.33 14.03 8.13
C PRO A 65 -11.18 13.77 7.16
N ALA A 66 -9.96 13.51 7.66
CA ALA A 66 -8.78 13.29 6.82
C ALA A 66 -8.87 12.01 5.98
N ILE A 67 -9.35 10.91 6.57
CA ILE A 67 -9.62 9.66 5.83
C ILE A 67 -10.71 9.91 4.77
N THR A 68 -11.81 10.59 5.14
CA THR A 68 -12.89 10.92 4.21
C THR A 68 -12.36 11.74 3.02
N ASN A 69 -11.51 12.73 3.28
CA ASN A 69 -10.87 13.59 2.27
C ASN A 69 -10.04 12.77 1.25
N MET A 70 -9.40 11.69 1.69
CA MET A 70 -8.63 10.78 0.82
C MET A 70 -9.55 9.82 0.04
N LEU A 71 -10.56 9.25 0.72
CA LEU A 71 -11.56 8.34 0.10
C LEU A 71 -12.34 9.01 -1.04
N VAL A 72 -12.82 10.25 -0.86
CA VAL A 72 -13.58 10.98 -1.89
C VAL A 72 -12.74 11.35 -3.12
N ARG A 73 -11.40 11.23 -3.05
CA ARG A 73 -10.47 11.37 -4.17
C ARG A 73 -10.07 10.02 -4.79
N GLY A 74 -10.87 8.97 -4.54
CA GLY A 74 -10.68 7.64 -5.10
C GLY A 74 -9.47 6.88 -4.54
N LYS A 75 -8.97 7.27 -3.36
CA LYS A 75 -7.85 6.59 -2.69
C LYS A 75 -8.35 5.63 -1.63
N GLN A 76 -7.63 4.54 -1.42
CA GLN A 76 -7.79 3.67 -0.25
C GLN A 76 -6.66 3.91 0.75
N ILE A 77 -6.82 3.46 1.99
CA ILE A 77 -5.80 3.57 3.05
C ILE A 77 -5.67 2.21 3.75
N THR A 78 -4.46 1.78 4.12
CA THR A 78 -4.28 0.62 5.02
C THR A 78 -3.87 1.04 6.43
N LEU A 79 -4.45 0.39 7.44
CA LEU A 79 -4.03 0.48 8.83
C LEU A 79 -3.39 -0.84 9.26
N GLY A 80 -2.21 -0.78 9.88
CA GLY A 80 -1.52 -1.94 10.45
C GLY A 80 -0.05 -2.00 10.09
N VAL A 81 0.68 -2.99 10.60
CA VAL A 81 2.13 -3.14 10.41
C VAL A 81 2.44 -4.47 9.75
N ARG A 82 3.14 -4.45 8.61
CA ARG A 82 3.31 -5.63 7.74
C ARG A 82 4.29 -6.70 8.24
N ASN A 83 5.28 -6.31 9.06
CA ASN A 83 6.45 -7.16 9.39
C ASN A 83 6.29 -7.95 10.70
N ARG A 84 5.07 -8.40 11.04
CA ARG A 84 4.74 -9.04 12.32
C ARG A 84 3.88 -10.30 12.13
N PRO A 85 4.22 -11.44 12.77
CA PRO A 85 3.34 -12.61 12.79
C PRO A 85 1.95 -12.25 13.33
N GLY A 86 0.89 -12.65 12.62
CA GLY A 86 -0.51 -12.40 13.01
C GLY A 86 -1.03 -10.98 12.75
N ALA A 87 -0.19 -10.00 12.39
CA ALA A 87 -0.65 -8.67 12.01
C ALA A 87 -1.24 -8.70 10.60
N ARG A 88 -2.43 -8.09 10.44
CA ARG A 88 -3.06 -7.84 9.14
C ARG A 88 -3.11 -6.35 8.89
N GLU A 89 -2.84 -5.93 7.66
CA GLU A 89 -3.20 -4.59 7.19
C GLU A 89 -4.70 -4.59 6.85
N GLU A 90 -5.48 -3.78 7.55
CA GLU A 90 -6.90 -3.59 7.27
C GLU A 90 -7.11 -2.44 6.28
N ILE A 91 -7.92 -2.65 5.25
CA ILE A 91 -8.12 -1.70 4.16
C ILE A 91 -9.38 -0.87 4.40
N ILE A 92 -9.22 0.44 4.50
CA ILE A 92 -10.31 1.41 4.59
C ILE A 92 -10.69 1.85 3.17
N VAL A 93 -11.89 1.43 2.75
CA VAL A 93 -12.48 1.72 1.43
C VAL A 93 -13.73 2.61 1.49
N ARG A 94 -14.23 2.88 2.71
CA ARG A 94 -15.45 3.66 2.98
C ARG A 94 -15.29 4.43 4.29
N PRO A 95 -15.97 5.58 4.49
CA PRO A 95 -15.88 6.34 5.73
C PRO A 95 -16.25 5.50 6.95
N ILE A 96 -15.54 5.70 8.06
CA ILE A 96 -15.68 4.97 9.33
C ILE A 96 -16.01 5.98 10.43
N ALA A 97 -16.90 5.61 11.36
CA ALA A 97 -17.24 6.44 12.52
C ALA A 97 -15.99 6.66 13.41
N PRO A 98 -15.81 7.83 14.05
CA PRO A 98 -14.60 8.11 14.83
C PRO A 98 -14.30 7.09 15.94
N SER A 99 -15.33 6.53 16.58
CA SER A 99 -15.19 5.47 17.60
C SER A 99 -14.61 4.18 17.02
N ASP A 100 -15.16 3.72 15.89
CA ASP A 100 -14.71 2.50 15.21
C ASP A 100 -13.32 2.68 14.58
N LEU A 101 -13.04 3.87 14.06
CA LEU A 101 -11.72 4.22 13.53
C LEU A 101 -10.65 4.20 14.63
N ASN A 102 -10.94 4.78 15.79
CA ASN A 102 -10.02 4.75 16.93
C ASN A 102 -9.77 3.31 17.40
N ARG A 103 -10.83 2.51 17.50
CA ARG A 103 -10.73 1.08 17.84
C ARG A 103 -9.86 0.32 16.84
N LEU A 104 -10.18 0.40 15.55
CA LEU A 104 -9.46 -0.24 14.45
C LEU A 104 -7.98 0.16 14.42
N LEU A 105 -7.67 1.46 14.57
CA LEU A 105 -6.31 1.97 14.58
C LEU A 105 -5.43 1.34 15.67
N PHE A 106 -5.97 1.17 16.87
CA PHE A 106 -5.23 0.58 17.99
C PHE A 106 -5.25 -0.95 18.00
N GLU A 107 -6.25 -1.59 17.38
CA GLU A 107 -6.29 -3.05 17.17
C GLU A 107 -5.30 -3.52 16.09
N CYS A 108 -5.17 -2.78 14.98
CA CYS A 108 -4.27 -3.16 13.87
C CYS A 108 -2.78 -2.90 14.16
N CYS A 109 -2.45 -2.15 15.21
CA CYS A 109 -1.07 -1.85 15.58
C CYS A 109 -0.60 -2.75 16.75
N PRO A 110 0.65 -3.28 16.73
CA PRO A 110 1.12 -4.18 17.78
C PRO A 110 1.07 -3.56 19.17
N ALA A 111 0.52 -4.29 20.14
CA ALA A 111 0.36 -3.82 21.52
C ALA A 111 1.70 -3.52 22.23
N ASP A 112 2.83 -4.03 21.75
CA ASP A 112 4.17 -3.71 22.24
C ASP A 112 4.83 -2.50 21.53
N GLU A 113 4.30 -2.08 20.36
CA GLU A 113 4.69 -0.87 19.62
C GLU A 113 3.57 0.18 19.53
N PRO A 114 3.07 0.71 20.68
CA PRO A 114 1.95 1.66 20.70
C PRO A 114 2.23 2.96 19.94
N GLN A 115 3.51 3.33 19.76
CA GLN A 115 3.91 4.50 18.98
C GLN A 115 3.55 4.38 17.48
N ALA A 116 3.41 3.18 16.94
CA ALA A 116 3.04 2.96 15.53
C ALA A 116 1.63 3.49 15.22
N ALA A 117 0.67 3.27 16.12
CA ALA A 117 -0.70 3.78 15.98
C ALA A 117 -0.73 5.30 15.92
N VAL A 118 0.06 5.99 16.76
CA VAL A 118 0.15 7.46 16.75
C VAL A 118 0.88 7.96 15.50
N PHE A 119 1.93 7.26 15.06
CA PHE A 119 2.61 7.60 13.81
C PHE A 119 1.69 7.47 12.58
N HIS A 120 0.86 6.42 12.51
CA HIS A 120 -0.16 6.29 11.46
C HIS A 120 -1.15 7.45 11.45
N GLN A 121 -1.56 7.98 12.62
CA GLN A 121 -2.40 9.18 12.68
C GLN A 121 -1.70 10.39 12.02
N GLU A 122 -0.44 10.63 12.36
CA GLU A 122 0.34 11.72 11.77
C GLU A 122 0.53 11.56 10.26
N LEU A 123 0.75 10.34 9.76
CA LEU A 123 0.82 10.06 8.33
C LEU A 123 -0.51 10.32 7.61
N ILE A 124 -1.64 9.93 8.20
CA ILE A 124 -2.98 10.20 7.65
C ILE A 124 -3.21 11.71 7.52
N ILE A 125 -2.91 12.48 8.57
CA ILE A 125 -3.05 13.95 8.53
C ILE A 125 -2.10 14.56 7.51
N ALA A 126 -0.82 14.15 7.48
CA ALA A 126 0.16 14.66 6.51
C ALA A 126 -0.24 14.35 5.05
N CYS A 127 -0.69 13.12 4.76
CA CYS A 127 -1.15 12.75 3.42
C CYS A 127 -2.44 13.49 3.04
N SER A 128 -3.42 13.57 3.93
CA SER A 128 -4.67 14.30 3.67
C SER A 128 -4.43 15.78 3.42
N ASP A 129 -3.61 16.44 4.24
CA ASP A 129 -3.28 17.85 4.08
C ASP A 129 -2.54 18.12 2.76
N LEU A 130 -1.55 17.29 2.43
CA LEU A 130 -0.85 17.39 1.15
C LEU A 130 -1.79 17.17 -0.05
N MET A 131 -2.74 16.24 0.06
CA MET A 131 -3.72 15.92 -0.99
C MET A 131 -4.79 17.01 -1.15
N SER A 132 -5.07 17.78 -0.11
CA SER A 132 -5.93 18.97 -0.19
C SER A 132 -5.29 20.10 -1.00
N HIS A 133 -3.97 20.28 -0.87
CA HIS A 133 -3.24 21.35 -1.58
C HIS A 133 -2.78 20.91 -2.98
N ASN A 134 -2.18 19.73 -3.11
CA ASN A 134 -1.48 19.26 -4.30
C ASN A 134 -1.93 17.84 -4.69
N PRO A 135 -3.19 17.60 -5.12
CA PRO A 135 -3.73 16.25 -5.34
C PRO A 135 -2.93 15.42 -6.36
N GLN A 136 -2.30 16.05 -7.36
CA GLN A 136 -1.53 15.39 -8.41
C GLN A 136 -0.31 14.61 -7.88
N VAL A 137 0.21 14.92 -6.69
CA VAL A 137 1.35 14.15 -6.13
C VAL A 137 0.98 12.70 -5.77
N PHE A 138 -0.33 12.41 -5.66
CA PHE A 138 -0.89 11.08 -5.46
C PHE A 138 -1.39 10.42 -6.76
N GLU A 139 -1.09 10.98 -7.93
CA GLU A 139 -1.31 10.29 -9.21
C GLU A 139 -0.49 8.99 -9.25
N GLY A 140 -1.07 7.93 -9.84
CA GLY A 140 -0.48 6.59 -9.87
C GLY A 140 -0.51 5.81 -8.55
N VAL A 141 -0.90 6.42 -7.42
CA VAL A 141 -1.11 5.73 -6.13
C VAL A 141 -2.61 5.50 -5.94
N LEU A 142 -3.08 4.26 -5.87
CA LEU A 142 -4.48 3.94 -5.54
C LEU A 142 -4.64 3.75 -4.03
N THR A 143 -3.83 2.88 -3.43
CA THR A 143 -3.87 2.61 -1.99
C THR A 143 -2.66 3.20 -1.27
N ILE A 144 -2.92 4.06 -0.27
CA ILE A 144 -1.90 4.68 0.58
C ILE A 144 -1.63 3.73 1.75
N ARG A 145 -0.58 2.92 1.62
CA ARG A 145 -0.23 1.87 2.59
C ARG A 145 0.67 2.41 3.70
N LEU A 146 0.14 2.63 4.90
CA LEU A 146 0.86 3.36 5.95
C LEU A 146 2.11 2.62 6.48
N SER A 147 2.09 1.28 6.53
CA SER A 147 3.28 0.50 6.89
C SER A 147 4.41 0.70 5.88
N TRP A 148 4.08 0.74 4.57
CA TRP A 148 5.08 0.94 3.52
C TRP A 148 5.53 2.39 3.37
N LEU A 149 4.65 3.36 3.66
CA LEU A 149 5.03 4.78 3.75
C LEU A 149 6.01 5.00 4.91
N SER A 150 5.80 4.35 6.07
CA SER A 150 6.73 4.36 7.21
C SER A 150 8.10 3.79 6.86
N ASP A 151 8.14 2.70 6.08
CA ASP A 151 9.38 2.14 5.55
C ASP A 151 10.03 3.09 4.53
N ALA A 152 9.27 3.70 3.61
CA ALA A 152 9.80 4.67 2.64
C ALA A 152 10.42 5.91 3.32
N ILE A 153 9.82 6.40 4.40
CA ILE A 153 10.40 7.46 5.27
C ILE A 153 11.72 6.99 5.86
N SER A 154 11.76 5.77 6.42
CA SER A 154 12.98 5.18 6.97
C SER A 154 14.10 5.07 5.93
N MET A 155 13.75 4.62 4.72
CA MET A 155 14.68 4.43 3.61
C MET A 155 15.24 5.77 3.11
N LEU A 156 14.37 6.76 2.86
CA LEU A 156 14.79 8.09 2.41
C LEU A 156 15.72 8.75 3.44
N LEU A 157 15.36 8.74 4.74
CA LEU A 157 16.20 9.32 5.79
C LEU A 157 17.56 8.59 5.94
N ASN A 158 17.60 7.29 5.70
CA ASN A 158 18.87 6.56 5.65
C ASN A 158 19.71 6.96 4.43
N TYR A 159 19.11 7.14 3.25
CA TYR A 159 19.83 7.62 2.06
C TYR A 159 20.39 9.03 2.28
N VAL A 160 19.59 9.95 2.82
CA VAL A 160 20.00 11.32 3.19
C VAL A 160 21.22 11.30 4.12
N ARG A 161 21.21 10.42 5.14
CA ARG A 161 22.32 10.29 6.10
C ARG A 161 23.60 9.77 5.45
N ILE A 162 23.48 8.86 4.48
CA ILE A 162 24.63 8.20 3.83
C ILE A 162 25.26 9.10 2.75
N THR A 163 24.45 9.76 1.92
CA THR A 163 24.97 10.59 0.81
C THR A 163 25.25 12.03 1.22
N GLY A 164 24.65 12.54 2.31
CA GLY A 164 24.72 13.96 2.70
C GLY A 164 24.08 14.93 1.68
N ALA A 165 23.49 14.41 0.59
CA ALA A 165 23.15 15.18 -0.60
C ALA A 165 21.78 15.88 -0.51
N LEU A 166 20.89 15.43 0.37
CA LEU A 166 19.53 15.95 0.48
C LEU A 166 19.39 16.96 1.63
N LYS A 167 19.45 18.25 1.30
CA LYS A 167 18.99 19.32 2.18
C LYS A 167 17.48 19.48 2.02
N PHE A 168 16.69 19.04 3.00
CA PHE A 168 15.28 19.39 3.06
C PHE A 168 15.14 20.83 3.58
N SER A 169 14.25 21.63 2.98
CA SER A 169 13.88 22.92 3.58
C SER A 169 13.21 22.65 4.93
N GLY A 170 13.75 23.20 6.01
CA GLY A 170 13.37 22.85 7.39
C GLY A 170 14.31 21.85 8.10
N VAL A 171 15.09 21.05 7.35
CA VAL A 171 16.24 20.28 7.87
C VAL A 171 17.52 20.99 7.47
N SER A 172 17.71 22.21 7.98
CA SER A 172 19.02 22.83 7.98
C SER A 172 19.93 22.10 8.99
N THR A 173 21.18 21.86 8.60
CA THR A 173 22.29 21.50 9.51
C THR A 173 22.72 22.73 10.33
N GLY A 174 21.74 23.38 10.95
CA GLY A 174 21.78 24.79 11.34
C GLY A 174 20.37 25.36 11.44
N THR A 175 19.55 24.81 12.33
CA THR A 175 18.35 25.52 12.82
C THR A 175 18.79 26.81 13.53
N PRO A 176 18.06 27.93 13.39
CA PRO A 176 18.37 29.14 14.14
C PRO A 176 18.32 28.88 15.66
N PRO A 177 19.10 29.63 16.47
CA PRO A 177 19.34 29.30 17.87
C PRO A 177 18.06 29.33 18.69
N THR A 178 17.54 28.15 19.02
CA THR A 178 16.57 27.98 20.10
C THR A 178 17.34 28.09 21.43
N PRO A 179 16.87 28.83 22.45
CA PRO A 179 17.68 29.13 23.64
C PRO A 179 18.22 27.89 24.38
N GLY A 180 19.54 27.70 24.34
CA GLY A 180 20.33 26.97 25.34
C GLY A 180 20.07 25.47 25.56
N THR A 181 19.21 24.79 24.79
CA THR A 181 18.76 23.41 25.10
C THR A 181 18.78 22.44 23.93
N THR A 182 19.87 22.43 23.15
CA THR A 182 20.17 21.34 22.20
C THR A 182 21.59 20.83 22.35
N GLY A 183 21.76 19.83 23.23
CA GLY A 183 22.87 18.88 23.10
C GLY A 183 22.65 18.04 21.85
N ILE A 184 23.09 18.53 20.70
CA ILE A 184 23.14 17.77 19.45
C ILE A 184 24.23 16.70 19.63
N PRO A 185 23.90 15.40 19.59
CA PRO A 185 24.93 14.38 19.42
C PRO A 185 25.46 14.54 17.99
N THR A 186 26.78 14.73 17.84
CA THR A 186 27.48 14.79 16.55
C THR A 186 27.42 13.48 15.74
N GLU A 187 26.68 12.47 16.21
CA GLU A 187 26.42 11.20 15.55
C GLU A 187 24.91 10.89 15.55
N PHE A 188 24.28 10.86 14.37
CA PHE A 188 22.93 10.34 14.19
C PHE A 188 22.90 8.80 14.29
N LYS A 189 23.09 8.27 15.50
CA LYS A 189 22.96 6.83 15.79
C LYS A 189 21.54 6.34 15.47
N LYS A 190 21.42 5.51 14.42
CA LYS A 190 20.24 4.71 14.01
C LYS A 190 18.89 5.38 14.35
N SER A 191 18.61 6.53 13.74
CA SER A 191 17.40 7.32 14.04
C SER A 191 16.13 6.50 13.82
N CYS A 192 15.36 6.28 14.89
CA CYS A 192 14.02 5.71 14.81
C CYS A 192 13.08 6.76 14.20
N ILE A 193 12.24 6.39 13.23
CA ILE A 193 11.26 7.33 12.64
C ILE A 193 10.29 7.90 13.67
N TYR A 194 10.07 7.18 14.77
CA TYR A 194 9.26 7.64 15.90
C TYR A 194 9.94 8.72 16.77
N ASP A 195 11.21 9.10 16.53
CA ASP A 195 11.86 10.26 17.18
C ASP A 195 11.70 11.58 16.38
N LEU A 196 11.15 11.55 15.15
CA LEU A 196 10.92 12.76 14.32
C LEU A 196 9.86 13.69 14.93
N SER A 197 9.94 15.01 14.72
CA SER A 197 8.82 15.90 15.07
C SER A 197 7.66 15.76 14.07
N PRO A 198 6.40 16.05 14.45
CA PRO A 198 5.26 15.99 13.52
C PRO A 198 5.45 16.88 12.28
N THR A 199 6.10 18.04 12.42
CA THR A 199 6.48 18.90 11.28
C THR A 199 7.43 18.18 10.33
N VAL A 200 8.50 17.56 10.84
CA VAL A 200 9.45 16.81 10.01
C VAL A 200 8.79 15.58 9.36
N VAL A 201 7.83 14.94 10.03
CA VAL A 201 7.02 13.87 9.41
C VAL A 201 6.25 14.41 8.19
N LYS A 202 5.59 15.56 8.32
CA LYS A 202 4.90 16.24 7.20
C LYS A 202 5.85 16.62 6.07
N ASP A 203 7.02 17.16 6.39
CA ASP A 203 8.03 17.58 5.41
C ASP A 203 8.60 16.39 4.63
N VAL A 204 8.89 15.27 5.30
CA VAL A 204 9.42 14.05 4.67
C VAL A 204 8.33 13.32 3.86
N VAL A 205 7.08 13.27 4.33
CA VAL A 205 5.93 12.80 3.53
C VAL A 205 5.78 13.65 2.28
N THR A 206 5.87 14.98 2.40
CA THR A 206 5.83 15.89 1.26
C THR A 206 6.93 15.57 0.27
N ALA A 207 8.20 15.53 0.70
CA ALA A 207 9.35 15.27 -0.16
C ALA A 207 9.32 13.88 -0.84
N LEU A 208 8.81 12.84 -0.16
CA LEU A 208 8.55 11.53 -0.76
C LEU A 208 7.50 11.62 -1.87
N MET A 209 6.41 12.34 -1.60
CA MET A 209 5.27 12.38 -2.51
C MET A 209 5.51 13.29 -3.72
N THR A 210 6.23 14.40 -3.55
CA THR A 210 6.66 15.32 -4.64
C THR A 210 7.92 14.85 -5.38
N ARG A 211 8.58 13.77 -4.92
CA ARG A 211 9.88 13.30 -5.43
C ARG A 211 10.99 14.37 -5.34
N THR A 212 10.95 15.21 -4.32
CA THR A 212 11.92 16.31 -4.15
C THR A 212 13.34 15.77 -4.10
N ASN A 213 14.21 16.28 -4.97
CA ASN A 213 15.62 15.92 -5.11
C ASN A 213 15.91 14.44 -5.44
N TRP A 214 14.94 13.69 -6.00
CA TRP A 214 15.17 12.28 -6.39
C TRP A 214 16.19 12.09 -7.52
N HIS A 215 16.58 13.15 -8.23
CA HIS A 215 17.68 13.13 -9.19
C HIS A 215 19.06 12.91 -8.52
N LEU A 216 19.15 13.00 -7.19
CA LEU A 216 20.36 12.69 -6.39
C LEU A 216 20.32 11.27 -5.81
N LEU A 217 19.29 10.47 -6.14
CA LEU A 217 19.14 9.09 -5.69
C LEU A 217 19.52 8.12 -6.82
N SER A 218 20.23 7.04 -6.49
CA SER A 218 20.58 6.01 -7.47
C SER A 218 19.34 5.25 -7.97
N SER A 219 19.48 4.54 -9.09
CA SER A 219 18.40 3.74 -9.68
C SER A 219 17.76 2.77 -8.66
N LEU A 220 18.58 2.07 -7.87
CA LEU A 220 18.10 1.18 -6.80
C LEU A 220 17.31 1.93 -5.71
N GLN A 221 17.77 3.11 -5.28
CA GLN A 221 17.09 3.92 -4.27
C GLN A 221 15.73 4.41 -4.77
N THR A 222 15.68 4.91 -6.00
CA THR A 222 14.44 5.36 -6.66
C THR A 222 13.46 4.20 -6.89
N ARG A 223 13.94 3.03 -7.32
CA ARG A 223 13.10 1.81 -7.46
C ARG A 223 12.50 1.39 -6.13
N ARG A 224 13.32 1.34 -5.08
CA ARG A 224 12.89 1.02 -3.70
C ARG A 224 11.81 1.98 -3.19
N LEU A 225 11.95 3.28 -3.42
CA LEU A 225 10.95 4.27 -2.98
C LEU A 225 9.64 4.19 -3.78
N ASN A 226 9.68 4.14 -5.13
CA ASN A 226 8.47 3.98 -5.94
C ASN A 226 7.74 2.66 -5.62
N GLY A 227 8.49 1.56 -5.48
CA GLY A 227 7.96 0.24 -5.15
C GLY A 227 7.33 0.20 -3.76
N ALA A 228 7.94 0.84 -2.75
CA ALA A 228 7.36 0.95 -1.41
C ALA A 228 6.06 1.78 -1.43
N LEU A 229 6.06 2.94 -2.09
CA LEU A 229 4.88 3.79 -2.25
C LEU A 229 3.82 3.20 -3.20
N ASN A 230 4.12 2.08 -3.86
CA ASN A 230 3.30 1.42 -4.87
C ASN A 230 2.81 2.37 -5.98
N ARG A 231 3.68 3.29 -6.41
CA ARG A 231 3.32 4.35 -7.36
C ARG A 231 3.47 3.87 -8.80
N MET A 232 2.35 3.77 -9.49
CA MET A 232 2.31 3.33 -10.89
C MET A 232 2.58 4.47 -11.87
N PRO A 233 3.08 4.16 -13.09
CA PRO A 233 3.05 5.06 -14.24
C PRO A 233 1.63 5.50 -14.60
N VAL A 234 1.52 6.59 -15.35
CA VAL A 234 0.25 7.06 -15.94
C VAL A 234 -0.35 5.97 -16.84
N ASN A 235 -1.65 5.77 -16.75
CA ASN A 235 -2.43 4.75 -17.48
C ASN A 235 -1.98 3.29 -17.26
N PHE A 236 -1.14 3.00 -16.25
CA PHE A 236 -0.56 1.66 -16.06
C PHE A 236 -1.59 0.52 -16.07
N TYR A 237 -2.74 0.69 -15.40
CA TYR A 237 -3.78 -0.34 -15.36
C TYR A 237 -4.44 -0.55 -16.73
N ASP A 238 -4.72 0.50 -17.52
CA ASP A 238 -5.22 0.39 -18.90
C ASP A 238 -4.23 -0.34 -19.82
N ARG A 239 -2.93 -0.15 -19.55
CA ARG A 239 -1.84 -0.81 -20.27
C ARG A 239 -1.78 -2.29 -19.91
N VAL A 240 -1.88 -2.66 -18.62
CA VAL A 240 -1.98 -4.07 -18.19
C VAL A 240 -3.24 -4.74 -18.72
N TRP A 241 -4.37 -4.02 -18.80
CA TRP A 241 -5.59 -4.48 -19.48
C TRP A 241 -5.32 -4.78 -20.97
N THR A 242 -4.63 -3.89 -21.67
CA THR A 242 -4.24 -4.09 -23.08
C THR A 242 -3.36 -5.32 -23.27
N ILE A 243 -2.45 -5.61 -22.33
CA ILE A 243 -1.68 -6.86 -22.34
C ILE A 243 -2.63 -8.06 -22.19
N LEU A 244 -3.60 -8.01 -21.27
CA LEU A 244 -4.54 -9.09 -21.03
C LEU A 244 -5.46 -9.35 -22.24
N GLU A 245 -5.95 -8.31 -22.91
CA GLU A 245 -6.68 -8.40 -24.20
C GLU A 245 -5.87 -9.15 -25.26
N ARG A 246 -4.54 -9.00 -25.27
CA ARG A 246 -3.63 -9.68 -26.20
C ARG A 246 -3.09 -11.01 -25.69
N SER A 247 -3.50 -11.50 -24.51
CA SER A 247 -2.95 -12.69 -23.86
C SER A 247 -3.97 -13.80 -23.68
N THR A 248 -4.21 -14.58 -24.74
CA THR A 248 -5.21 -15.67 -24.79
C THR A 248 -5.16 -16.62 -23.58
N HIS A 249 -3.95 -16.98 -23.12
CA HIS A 249 -3.73 -17.92 -22.03
C HIS A 249 -3.61 -17.25 -20.66
N GLY A 250 -3.70 -15.92 -20.58
CA GLY A 250 -3.50 -15.12 -19.36
C GLY A 250 -2.04 -14.75 -19.06
N ILE A 251 -1.86 -14.04 -17.95
CA ILE A 251 -0.59 -13.46 -17.47
C ILE A 251 -0.31 -14.02 -16.06
N ILE A 252 0.95 -14.26 -15.72
CA ILE A 252 1.40 -14.55 -14.35
C ILE A 252 2.20 -13.35 -13.84
N ILE A 253 1.80 -12.81 -12.69
CA ILE A 253 2.44 -11.65 -12.04
C ILE A 253 2.67 -12.02 -10.57
N ALA A 254 3.94 -12.05 -10.13
CA ALA A 254 4.33 -12.42 -8.76
C ALA A 254 3.76 -13.78 -8.34
N ASP A 255 4.02 -14.80 -9.17
CA ASP A 255 3.50 -16.18 -9.08
C ASP A 255 1.95 -16.32 -9.09
N GLN A 256 1.20 -15.23 -9.27
CA GLN A 256 -0.26 -15.26 -9.35
C GLN A 256 -0.76 -15.27 -10.80
N PHE A 257 -1.64 -16.21 -11.12
CA PHE A 257 -2.25 -16.32 -12.44
C PHE A 257 -3.46 -15.39 -12.60
N LEU A 258 -3.40 -14.50 -13.59
CA LEU A 258 -4.49 -13.66 -14.08
C LEU A 258 -5.00 -14.24 -15.42
N PRO A 259 -6.12 -14.99 -15.42
CA PRO A 259 -6.69 -15.51 -16.65
C PRO A 259 -7.31 -14.39 -17.47
N GLN A 260 -7.28 -14.50 -18.80
CA GLN A 260 -7.94 -13.57 -19.72
C GLN A 260 -9.46 -13.60 -19.52
N GLN A 261 -10.07 -14.78 -19.67
CA GLN A 261 -11.47 -15.01 -19.32
C GLN A 261 -11.55 -15.80 -18.01
N PRO A 262 -12.44 -15.44 -17.07
CA PRO A 262 -13.52 -14.47 -17.24
C PRO A 262 -13.15 -13.02 -16.85
N THR A 263 -11.87 -12.69 -16.63
CA THR A 263 -11.48 -11.32 -16.21
C THR A 263 -11.97 -10.23 -17.18
N LEU A 264 -11.94 -10.46 -18.49
CA LEU A 264 -12.43 -9.51 -19.50
C LEU A 264 -13.96 -9.54 -19.69
N SER A 265 -14.68 -10.56 -19.20
CA SER A 265 -16.15 -10.59 -19.20
C SER A 265 -16.75 -9.99 -17.92
N ASP A 266 -16.07 -10.14 -16.80
CA ASP A 266 -16.58 -9.83 -15.45
C ASP A 266 -16.18 -8.43 -14.96
N MET A 267 -15.27 -7.76 -15.68
CA MET A 267 -14.67 -6.47 -15.31
C MET A 267 -14.59 -5.57 -16.54
N THR A 268 -14.32 -4.27 -16.35
CA THR A 268 -14.07 -3.35 -17.48
C THR A 268 -12.75 -2.59 -17.33
N ARG A 269 -12.20 -2.15 -18.47
CA ARG A 269 -10.88 -1.52 -18.61
C ARG A 269 -10.63 -0.36 -17.64
N PHE A 270 -11.62 0.52 -17.50
CA PHE A 270 -11.49 1.78 -16.76
C PHE A 270 -12.05 1.70 -15.33
N GLU A 271 -12.45 0.52 -14.87
CA GLU A 271 -12.94 0.32 -13.52
C GLU A 271 -11.82 0.08 -12.51
N LEU A 272 -12.02 0.63 -11.31
CA LEU A 272 -11.11 0.42 -10.19
C LEU A 272 -11.03 -1.06 -9.77
N THR A 273 -12.07 -1.86 -10.02
CA THR A 273 -12.11 -3.29 -9.69
C THR A 273 -10.95 -4.07 -10.32
N PHE A 274 -10.66 -3.82 -11.61
CA PHE A 274 -9.50 -4.43 -12.28
C PHE A 274 -8.19 -3.89 -11.70
N SER A 275 -8.13 -2.58 -11.48
CA SER A 275 -6.93 -1.93 -10.93
C SER A 275 -6.56 -2.46 -9.54
N TYR A 276 -7.53 -2.66 -8.64
CA TYR A 276 -7.32 -3.28 -7.33
C TYR A 276 -6.92 -4.75 -7.42
N LYS A 277 -7.39 -5.51 -8.43
CA LYS A 277 -6.94 -6.89 -8.69
C LYS A 277 -5.44 -6.93 -9.03
N ILE A 278 -4.99 -6.06 -9.93
CA ILE A 278 -3.56 -5.91 -10.26
C ILE A 278 -2.75 -5.42 -9.07
N GLU A 279 -3.27 -4.44 -8.32
CA GLU A 279 -2.61 -3.93 -7.11
C GLU A 279 -2.44 -5.04 -6.06
N ALA A 280 -3.46 -5.88 -5.84
CA ALA A 280 -3.41 -7.01 -4.93
C ALA A 280 -2.35 -8.06 -5.35
N MET A 281 -2.16 -8.31 -6.65
CA MET A 281 -1.08 -9.18 -7.13
C MET A 281 0.31 -8.59 -6.81
N LEU A 282 0.54 -7.33 -7.17
CA LEU A 282 1.80 -6.61 -6.87
C LEU A 282 2.04 -6.43 -5.35
N SER A 283 0.97 -6.44 -4.55
CA SER A 283 1.03 -6.26 -3.10
C SER A 283 1.78 -7.37 -2.36
N ARG A 284 1.83 -8.58 -2.94
CA ARG A 284 2.46 -9.79 -2.36
C ARG A 284 3.98 -9.76 -2.42
N ILE A 285 4.54 -8.94 -3.30
CA ILE A 285 5.98 -8.85 -3.53
C ILE A 285 6.63 -8.20 -2.29
N SER A 286 7.54 -8.92 -1.64
CA SER A 286 8.19 -8.47 -0.40
C SER A 286 9.30 -7.43 -0.62
N HIS A 287 9.93 -7.43 -1.81
CA HIS A 287 11.04 -6.53 -2.16
C HIS A 287 10.54 -5.40 -3.09
N PRO A 288 10.54 -4.12 -2.65
CA PRO A 288 10.00 -3.03 -3.45
C PRO A 288 10.78 -2.80 -4.77
N GLU A 289 12.07 -3.09 -4.80
CA GLU A 289 12.88 -3.08 -6.03
C GLU A 289 12.39 -4.08 -7.09
N TYR A 290 12.00 -5.29 -6.68
CA TYR A 290 11.43 -6.29 -7.60
C TYR A 290 10.01 -5.91 -8.04
N ARG A 291 9.21 -5.34 -7.13
CA ARG A 291 7.89 -4.77 -7.48
C ARG A 291 8.02 -3.72 -8.57
N GLN A 292 9.04 -2.86 -8.48
CA GLN A 292 9.29 -1.86 -9.52
C GLN A 292 9.75 -2.49 -10.84
N LEU A 293 10.59 -3.55 -10.83
CA LEU A 293 10.94 -4.26 -12.08
C LEU A 293 9.72 -4.88 -12.77
N LEU A 294 8.75 -5.43 -12.02
CA LEU A 294 7.52 -5.96 -12.62
C LEU A 294 6.67 -4.85 -13.27
N VAL A 295 6.59 -3.68 -12.63
CA VAL A 295 5.93 -2.49 -13.20
C VAL A 295 6.65 -1.97 -14.45
N GLU A 296 7.99 -1.97 -14.46
CA GLU A 296 8.82 -1.64 -15.62
C GLU A 296 8.62 -2.65 -16.77
N LEU A 297 8.65 -3.96 -16.49
CA LEU A 297 8.43 -5.02 -17.48
C LEU A 297 7.03 -4.94 -18.12
N LEU A 298 5.96 -4.82 -17.31
CA LEU A 298 4.60 -4.68 -17.82
C LEU A 298 4.49 -3.41 -18.69
N SER A 299 5.15 -2.32 -18.31
CA SER A 299 5.21 -1.10 -19.12
C SER A 299 5.94 -1.32 -20.46
N ILE A 300 6.98 -2.16 -20.50
CA ILE A 300 7.70 -2.53 -21.74
C ILE A 300 6.82 -3.41 -22.64
N ILE A 301 6.18 -4.45 -22.10
CA ILE A 301 5.28 -5.34 -22.86
C ILE A 301 4.14 -4.53 -23.48
N ALA A 302 3.50 -3.64 -22.70
CA ALA A 302 2.48 -2.74 -23.23
C ALA A 302 3.02 -1.83 -24.36
N THR A 303 4.22 -1.26 -24.20
CA THR A 303 4.84 -0.42 -25.25
C THR A 303 5.07 -1.19 -26.55
N ILE A 304 5.44 -2.47 -26.45
CA ILE A 304 5.63 -3.35 -27.61
C ILE A 304 4.28 -3.62 -28.29
N LEU A 305 3.23 -3.97 -27.54
CA LEU A 305 1.89 -4.22 -28.09
C LEU A 305 1.25 -2.96 -28.71
N GLU A 306 1.43 -1.80 -28.08
CA GLU A 306 0.94 -0.50 -28.58
C GLU A 306 1.58 -0.09 -29.91
N ARG A 307 2.84 -0.49 -30.14
CA ARG A 307 3.59 -0.18 -31.37
C ARG A 307 3.43 -1.21 -32.48
N ASN A 308 3.05 -2.45 -32.14
CA ASN A 308 3.00 -3.59 -33.06
C ASN A 308 1.63 -4.28 -32.94
N PRO A 309 0.57 -3.72 -33.55
CA PRO A 309 -0.81 -4.21 -33.41
C PRO A 309 -1.02 -5.64 -33.92
N GLU A 310 -0.09 -6.21 -34.67
CA GLU A 310 -0.04 -7.60 -35.12
C GLU A 310 0.41 -8.60 -34.04
N ILE A 311 1.02 -8.15 -32.94
CA ILE A 311 1.52 -9.04 -31.87
C ILE A 311 0.39 -9.47 -30.94
N ALA A 312 0.29 -10.76 -30.67
CA ALA A 312 -0.66 -11.35 -29.73
C ALA A 312 -0.10 -12.65 -29.12
N PHE A 313 -0.18 -12.78 -27.80
CA PHE A 313 0.30 -13.93 -27.06
C PHE A 313 -0.73 -15.07 -27.13
N THR A 314 -0.64 -15.83 -28.21
CA THR A 314 -1.59 -16.87 -28.64
C THR A 314 -1.25 -18.29 -28.17
N HIS A 315 0.03 -18.62 -27.97
CA HIS A 315 0.49 -20.00 -27.78
C HIS A 315 0.93 -20.37 -26.36
N SER A 316 1.02 -19.40 -25.44
CA SER A 316 1.55 -19.62 -24.09
C SER A 316 1.11 -18.52 -23.13
N ARG A 317 1.28 -18.76 -21.82
CA ARG A 317 1.10 -17.74 -20.77
C ARG A 317 2.30 -16.80 -20.75
N ILE A 318 2.05 -15.51 -20.49
CA ILE A 318 3.13 -14.58 -20.16
C ILE A 318 3.50 -14.78 -18.70
N ASP A 319 4.68 -15.34 -18.42
CA ASP A 319 5.24 -15.38 -17.06
C ASP A 319 6.20 -14.19 -16.88
N CYS A 320 5.73 -13.17 -16.15
CA CYS A 320 6.52 -11.96 -15.91
C CYS A 320 7.75 -12.23 -15.02
N ASP A 321 7.64 -13.13 -14.05
CA ASP A 321 8.72 -13.47 -13.12
C ASP A 321 9.85 -14.22 -13.87
N SER A 322 9.50 -15.13 -14.78
CA SER A 322 10.43 -15.80 -15.70
C SER A 322 11.03 -14.85 -16.74
N LEU A 323 10.27 -13.88 -17.25
CA LEU A 323 10.80 -12.86 -18.17
C LEU A 323 11.82 -11.93 -17.49
N ILE A 324 11.63 -11.57 -16.21
CA ILE A 324 12.66 -10.82 -15.44
C ILE A 324 13.90 -11.68 -15.25
N LYS A 325 13.76 -12.95 -14.85
CA LYS A 325 14.90 -13.88 -14.70
C LYS A 325 15.68 -14.04 -16.01
N LYS A 326 14.98 -14.12 -17.15
CA LYS A 326 15.61 -14.18 -18.48
C LYS A 326 16.33 -12.88 -18.83
N GLY A 327 15.72 -11.71 -18.59
CA GLY A 327 16.37 -10.41 -18.77
C GLY A 327 17.64 -10.27 -17.91
N PHE A 328 17.58 -10.72 -16.66
CA PHE A 328 18.74 -10.76 -15.79
C PHE A 328 19.82 -11.72 -16.28
N ALA A 329 19.46 -12.92 -16.77
CA ALA A 329 20.42 -13.88 -17.32
C ALA A 329 21.17 -13.34 -18.55
N LEU A 330 20.49 -12.57 -19.42
CA LEU A 330 21.14 -11.89 -20.55
C LEU A 330 22.15 -10.83 -20.08
N PHE A 331 21.79 -10.02 -19.08
CA PHE A 331 22.71 -9.06 -18.46
C PHE A 331 23.89 -9.74 -17.77
N ALA A 332 23.62 -10.80 -17.00
CA ALA A 332 24.65 -11.57 -16.29
C ALA A 332 25.64 -12.24 -17.24
N ALA A 333 25.19 -12.67 -18.43
CA ALA A 333 26.06 -13.20 -19.47
C ALA A 333 26.96 -12.12 -20.10
N GLU A 334 26.46 -10.89 -20.28
CA GLU A 334 27.24 -9.76 -20.80
C GLU A 334 28.27 -9.25 -19.77
N GLU A 335 27.93 -9.20 -18.48
CA GLU A 335 28.80 -8.73 -17.38
C GLU A 335 29.64 -9.84 -16.70
N GLY A 336 29.48 -11.10 -17.09
CA GLY A 336 30.20 -12.24 -16.49
C GLY A 336 29.78 -12.59 -15.05
N ILE A 337 28.56 -12.22 -14.64
CA ILE A 337 28.01 -12.49 -13.30
C ILE A 337 27.64 -13.97 -13.18
N LYS A 338 28.20 -14.64 -12.16
CA LYS A 338 28.00 -16.08 -11.92
C LYS A 338 26.80 -16.42 -11.04
N ASP A 339 26.45 -15.55 -10.09
CA ASP A 339 25.29 -15.77 -9.23
C ASP A 339 24.03 -15.19 -9.89
N LEU A 340 23.17 -16.08 -10.40
CA LEU A 340 21.91 -15.72 -11.03
C LEU A 340 20.75 -15.58 -10.04
N ASN A 341 21.00 -15.73 -8.73
CA ASN A 341 19.99 -15.57 -7.68
C ASN A 341 19.97 -14.15 -7.10
N ASP A 342 21.13 -13.47 -7.03
CA ASP A 342 21.19 -12.08 -6.58
C ASP A 342 20.95 -11.10 -7.73
N LEU A 343 19.71 -10.61 -7.84
CA LEU A 343 19.32 -9.58 -8.80
C LEU A 343 19.83 -8.17 -8.42
N THR A 344 20.57 -8.00 -7.31
CA THR A 344 21.06 -6.67 -6.86
C THR A 344 21.82 -5.89 -7.93
N PRO A 345 22.75 -6.48 -8.70
CA PRO A 345 23.42 -5.78 -9.81
C PRO A 345 22.42 -5.25 -10.87
N PHE A 346 21.36 -6.02 -11.16
CA PHE A 346 20.33 -5.65 -12.13
C PHE A 346 19.40 -4.54 -11.63
N TYR A 347 19.10 -4.51 -10.32
CA TYR A 347 18.38 -3.40 -9.70
C TYR A 347 19.20 -2.11 -9.65
N GLN A 348 20.54 -2.23 -9.56
CA GLN A 348 21.48 -1.11 -9.52
C GLN A 348 21.79 -0.53 -10.89
N LEU A 349 21.73 -1.35 -11.95
CA LEU A 349 22.05 -0.96 -13.33
C LEU A 349 21.45 0.40 -13.72
N GLU A 350 22.34 1.37 -13.92
CA GLU A 350 21.98 2.75 -14.25
C GLU A 350 21.91 2.94 -15.77
N GLY A 351 20.95 3.75 -16.24
CA GLY A 351 20.76 4.06 -17.66
C GLY A 351 21.81 5.04 -18.23
N GLN A 352 23.10 4.82 -17.95
CA GLN A 352 24.19 5.69 -18.40
C GLN A 352 24.38 5.63 -19.94
N ALA A 353 23.94 4.54 -20.59
CA ALA A 353 23.79 4.46 -22.04
C ALA A 353 22.47 3.76 -22.43
N LEU A 354 21.92 4.12 -23.60
CA LEU A 354 20.69 3.53 -24.15
C LEU A 354 20.79 2.01 -24.40
N SER A 355 22.00 1.50 -24.63
CA SER A 355 22.29 0.09 -24.90
C SER A 355 22.38 -0.78 -23.64
N THR A 356 22.63 -0.20 -22.46
CA THR A 356 22.98 -0.94 -21.22
C THR A 356 22.02 -0.65 -20.06
N SER A 357 20.74 -0.41 -20.36
CA SER A 357 19.71 -0.22 -19.33
C SER A 357 18.99 -1.51 -18.96
N THR A 358 18.43 -1.61 -17.76
CA THR A 358 17.53 -2.72 -17.36
C THR A 358 16.39 -2.90 -18.36
N ALA A 359 15.83 -1.80 -18.88
CA ALA A 359 14.78 -1.83 -19.89
C ALA A 359 15.24 -2.46 -21.20
N THR A 360 16.51 -2.31 -21.58
CA THR A 360 17.10 -2.94 -22.77
C THR A 360 17.10 -4.46 -22.63
N PHE A 361 17.54 -4.98 -21.48
CA PHE A 361 17.57 -6.42 -21.20
C PHE A 361 16.18 -7.04 -21.04
N LEU A 362 15.26 -6.35 -20.37
CA LEU A 362 13.85 -6.77 -20.31
C LEU A 362 13.21 -6.76 -21.72
N THR A 363 13.54 -5.79 -22.56
CA THR A 363 13.09 -5.74 -23.97
C THR A 363 13.64 -6.92 -24.77
N LYS A 364 14.95 -7.22 -24.67
CA LYS A 364 15.57 -8.41 -25.31
C LYS A 364 14.80 -9.69 -24.92
N ALA A 365 14.57 -9.90 -23.61
CA ALA A 365 13.86 -11.08 -23.10
C ALA A 365 12.42 -11.21 -23.63
N VAL A 366 11.66 -10.10 -23.68
CA VAL A 366 10.29 -10.07 -24.22
C VAL A 366 10.27 -10.31 -25.74
N VAL A 367 11.19 -9.70 -26.49
CA VAL A 367 11.28 -9.89 -27.95
C VAL A 367 11.64 -11.34 -28.30
N GLU A 368 12.62 -11.94 -27.61
CA GLU A 368 12.94 -13.35 -27.81
C GLU A 368 11.76 -14.27 -27.47
N PHE A 369 10.98 -13.95 -26.43
CA PHE A 369 9.77 -14.71 -26.09
C PHE A 369 8.70 -14.62 -27.19
N ILE A 370 8.46 -13.42 -27.74
CA ILE A 370 7.55 -13.19 -28.88
C ILE A 370 7.97 -14.02 -30.10
N LEU A 371 9.27 -13.98 -30.44
CA LEU A 371 9.83 -14.67 -31.61
C LEU A 371 9.81 -16.19 -31.44
N ALA A 372 10.24 -16.72 -30.29
CA ALA A 372 10.27 -18.16 -30.03
C ALA A 372 8.85 -18.77 -30.01
N GLY A 373 7.88 -18.06 -29.44
CA GLY A 373 6.48 -18.50 -29.37
C GLY A 373 5.64 -18.20 -30.61
N ARG A 374 6.22 -17.62 -31.68
CA ARG A 374 5.51 -17.13 -32.88
C ARG A 374 4.24 -16.33 -32.51
N HIS A 375 4.35 -15.40 -31.57
CA HIS A 375 3.23 -14.67 -30.97
C HIS A 375 2.68 -13.54 -31.87
N PHE A 376 2.24 -13.95 -33.07
CA PHE A 376 1.61 -13.09 -34.08
C PHE A 376 0.13 -13.45 -34.22
N SER A 377 -0.69 -12.45 -34.50
CA SER A 377 -2.10 -12.61 -34.81
C SER A 377 -2.27 -13.29 -36.17
N GLN A 378 -3.06 -14.37 -36.23
CA GLN A 378 -3.34 -15.14 -37.45
C GLN A 378 -4.14 -14.37 -38.52
N VAL A 379 -4.50 -13.10 -38.26
CA VAL A 379 -5.29 -12.25 -39.16
C VAL A 379 -4.53 -11.86 -40.44
N ILE A 380 -3.20 -12.05 -40.51
CA ILE A 380 -2.40 -11.86 -41.73
C ILE A 380 -2.23 -13.19 -42.50
N ASN A 381 -3.34 -13.86 -42.83
CA ASN A 381 -3.39 -14.84 -43.91
C ASN A 381 -3.89 -14.16 -45.20
N ILE A 382 -3.08 -13.24 -45.73
CA ILE A 382 -3.33 -12.55 -47.01
C ILE A 382 -2.72 -13.32 -48.20
N PHE A 383 -1.76 -14.21 -47.94
CA PHE A 383 -1.29 -15.20 -48.90
C PHE A 383 -1.80 -16.57 -48.46
N GLY A 384 -2.68 -17.16 -49.26
CA GLY A 384 -3.23 -18.47 -48.99
C GLY A 384 -2.21 -19.55 -49.27
N GLU A 385 -1.99 -20.44 -48.31
CA GLU A 385 -1.46 -21.77 -48.58
C GLU A 385 -2.61 -22.77 -48.56
N GLY A 386 -2.73 -23.55 -49.64
CA GLY A 386 -3.75 -24.58 -49.75
C GLY A 386 -3.50 -25.71 -48.76
N THR A 387 -4.58 -26.23 -48.18
CA THR A 387 -4.56 -27.49 -47.46
C THR A 387 -3.99 -28.61 -48.35
N PRO A 388 -2.96 -29.36 -47.91
CA PRO A 388 -2.61 -30.61 -48.56
C PRO A 388 -3.73 -31.63 -48.27
N GLU A 389 -4.67 -31.76 -49.19
CA GLU A 389 -5.71 -32.80 -49.11
C GLU A 389 -5.07 -34.20 -49.17
N GLU A 390 -5.22 -34.96 -48.10
CA GLU A 390 -4.83 -36.36 -48.03
C GLU A 390 -5.78 -37.19 -48.90
N LYS A 391 -5.35 -37.51 -50.12
CA LYS A 391 -6.13 -38.27 -51.09
C LYS A 391 -6.45 -39.69 -50.59
N THR A 392 -7.70 -39.91 -50.20
CA THR A 392 -8.31 -41.24 -50.15
C THR A 392 -9.42 -41.35 -51.19
N LEU A 393 -9.39 -42.43 -51.98
CA LEU A 393 -10.30 -42.67 -53.11
C LEU A 393 -11.69 -43.15 -52.64
N PRO A 394 -12.76 -42.90 -53.41
CA PRO A 394 -14.14 -43.02 -52.92
C PRO A 394 -14.73 -44.43 -53.09
N SER A 395 -15.58 -44.83 -52.13
CA SER A 395 -16.56 -45.90 -52.32
C SER A 395 -17.94 -45.30 -52.63
N GLN A 396 -18.60 -45.82 -53.67
CA GLN A 396 -19.95 -45.40 -54.05
C GLN A 396 -20.98 -45.93 -53.05
N HIS A 397 -22.04 -45.16 -52.74
CA HIS A 397 -23.42 -45.53 -53.09
C HIS A 397 -24.52 -44.52 -52.65
N HIS A 398 -25.66 -44.56 -53.38
CA HIS A 398 -27.02 -44.11 -53.00
C HIS A 398 -27.44 -42.61 -53.04
N ARG A 399 -27.58 -42.09 -54.29
CA ARG A 399 -28.84 -41.56 -54.89
C ARG A 399 -29.99 -41.12 -53.95
N GLY A 400 -30.34 -39.81 -53.91
CA GLY A 400 -31.61 -39.37 -53.26
C GLY A 400 -32.01 -37.88 -53.28
N LYS A 401 -32.59 -37.39 -54.39
CA LYS A 401 -33.60 -36.28 -54.53
C LYS A 401 -33.35 -34.86 -53.94
N MET A 402 -33.43 -33.85 -54.83
CA MET A 402 -33.87 -32.46 -54.52
C MET A 402 -35.41 -32.33 -54.48
N PRO A 403 -35.96 -31.29 -53.83
CA PRO A 403 -36.50 -30.10 -54.52
C PRO A 403 -36.03 -28.76 -53.86
N LYS A 404 -35.53 -27.75 -54.60
CA LYS A 404 -36.20 -26.72 -55.44
C LYS A 404 -37.00 -25.61 -54.70
N ILE A 405 -36.43 -24.37 -54.76
CA ILE A 405 -37.12 -23.06 -54.95
C ILE A 405 -37.89 -22.53 -53.69
N ALA A 406 -37.92 -21.24 -53.30
CA ALA A 406 -37.77 -19.99 -54.06
C ALA A 406 -37.02 -18.83 -53.34
N TYR A 407 -36.58 -17.86 -54.16
CA TYR A 407 -36.27 -16.47 -53.79
C TYR A 407 -37.52 -15.71 -53.30
N THR A 408 -37.35 -14.77 -52.37
CA THR A 408 -37.60 -13.33 -52.65
C THR A 408 -36.78 -12.49 -51.67
N GLY A 409 -36.07 -11.48 -52.16
CA GLY A 409 -35.45 -10.46 -51.31
C GLY A 409 -36.07 -9.10 -51.57
N ARG A 410 -35.94 -8.17 -50.62
CA ARG A 410 -35.91 -6.75 -50.95
C ARG A 410 -35.20 -5.95 -49.87
N ALA A 411 -34.16 -5.23 -50.27
CA ALA A 411 -33.64 -4.11 -49.50
C ALA A 411 -34.52 -2.87 -49.73
N SER A 412 -34.57 -1.97 -48.76
CA SER A 412 -34.46 -0.54 -49.06
C SER A 412 -33.89 0.22 -47.87
N SER A 413 -33.02 1.17 -48.18
CA SER A 413 -32.54 2.21 -47.27
C SER A 413 -33.61 3.28 -47.02
N GLU A 414 -33.49 4.02 -45.92
CA GLU A 414 -33.45 5.49 -46.05
C GLU A 414 -32.74 6.22 -44.89
N LYS A 415 -32.36 7.47 -45.17
CA LYS A 415 -31.61 8.38 -44.28
C LYS A 415 -32.60 9.27 -43.48
N LYS A 416 -32.11 9.94 -42.42
CA LYS A 416 -31.81 11.40 -42.42
C LYS A 416 -32.20 12.19 -41.14
N LYS A 417 -31.22 12.98 -40.67
CA LYS A 417 -31.29 14.30 -39.98
C LYS A 417 -31.50 14.43 -38.45
N ARG A 418 -30.67 15.35 -37.94
CA ARG A 418 -30.51 15.93 -36.59
C ARG A 418 -31.58 16.99 -36.25
N HIS A 419 -31.87 17.17 -34.96
CA HIS A 419 -31.90 18.41 -34.13
C HIS A 419 -31.98 17.93 -32.64
N VAL A 420 -31.28 18.43 -31.60
CA VAL A 420 -30.92 19.77 -31.09
C VAL A 420 -32.03 20.44 -30.26
N GLY A 421 -31.73 20.70 -28.97
CA GLY A 421 -32.59 21.34 -27.95
C GLY A 421 -33.38 20.33 -27.08
N GLY A 422 -33.57 20.50 -25.76
CA GLY A 422 -33.03 21.49 -24.82
C GLY A 422 -33.72 21.40 -23.43
N SER A 423 -32.94 21.57 -22.35
CA SER A 423 -33.36 22.02 -20.99
C SER A 423 -34.52 21.37 -20.20
N SER A 424 -34.15 20.88 -19.00
CA SER A 424 -34.72 21.22 -17.67
C SER A 424 -35.89 20.44 -17.01
N SER A 425 -35.79 20.43 -15.66
CA SER A 425 -36.81 20.19 -14.61
C SER A 425 -37.32 18.77 -14.27
N SER A 426 -36.78 18.26 -13.16
CA SER A 426 -37.50 17.71 -11.98
C SER A 426 -39.00 17.35 -12.06
N SER A 427 -39.33 16.14 -11.61
CA SER A 427 -40.36 15.90 -10.56
C SER A 427 -40.24 14.51 -9.93
N GLN A 428 -40.58 14.42 -8.64
CA GLN A 428 -40.76 13.18 -7.88
C GLN A 428 -42.24 12.74 -7.95
N HIS A 429 -42.51 11.42 -7.92
CA HIS A 429 -43.28 10.74 -6.84
C HIS A 429 -43.88 9.37 -7.27
N HIS A 430 -43.68 8.37 -6.40
CA HIS A 430 -44.59 7.24 -6.07
C HIS A 430 -45.03 6.24 -7.16
N HIS A 431 -45.41 4.99 -6.85
CA HIS A 431 -45.41 4.23 -5.58
C HIS A 431 -44.28 3.14 -5.62
N HIS A 432 -44.26 1.95 -5.00
CA HIS A 432 -45.16 1.22 -4.10
C HIS A 432 -44.40 0.22 -3.17
N HIS A 433 -45.15 -0.64 -2.49
CA HIS A 433 -44.75 -1.71 -1.56
C HIS A 433 -44.46 -3.05 -2.30
N GLN A 434 -43.50 -3.85 -1.80
CA GLN A 434 -43.82 -5.18 -1.23
C GLN A 434 -42.68 -5.76 -0.36
N GLN A 435 -43.04 -6.63 0.59
CA GLN A 435 -42.15 -7.31 1.54
C GLN A 435 -41.74 -8.71 1.05
N GLN A 436 -40.54 -9.18 1.45
CA GLN A 436 -40.18 -10.58 1.76
C GLN A 436 -38.75 -10.56 2.34
N GLN A 437 -38.55 -10.77 3.66
CA GLN A 437 -38.34 -12.06 4.32
C GLN A 437 -37.19 -12.93 3.76
N THR A 438 -36.09 -13.00 4.53
CA THR A 438 -35.09 -14.08 4.49
C THR A 438 -34.65 -14.43 5.93
N PRO A 439 -34.19 -15.67 6.21
CA PRO A 439 -34.32 -16.25 7.56
C PRO A 439 -33.07 -16.13 8.43
N LEU A 440 -33.28 -16.08 9.75
CA LEU A 440 -32.24 -16.25 10.78
C LEU A 440 -31.83 -17.73 10.90
N LEU A 441 -30.53 -18.00 10.88
CA LEU A 441 -29.94 -19.26 11.39
C LEU A 441 -29.15 -18.99 12.68
N ARG A 442 -29.30 -19.92 13.63
CA ARG A 442 -28.92 -19.75 15.05
C ARG A 442 -27.42 -19.88 15.30
N LEU A 443 -26.99 -19.24 16.40
CA LEU A 443 -25.67 -19.42 17.02
C LEU A 443 -25.41 -20.88 17.40
N ALA A 444 -24.14 -21.28 17.33
CA ALA A 444 -23.58 -22.39 18.10
C ALA A 444 -22.44 -21.85 18.98
N THR A 445 -22.57 -22.01 20.29
CA THR A 445 -21.56 -21.67 21.31
C THR A 445 -20.48 -22.75 21.42
N PRO A 446 -19.20 -22.38 21.60
CA PRO A 446 -18.19 -23.27 22.15
C PRO A 446 -18.08 -23.15 23.68
N LEU A 447 -18.05 -24.30 24.32
CA LEU A 447 -17.97 -24.55 25.76
C LEU A 447 -16.74 -23.93 26.46
N THR A 448 -16.95 -23.45 27.68
CA THR A 448 -15.93 -23.24 28.72
C THR A 448 -15.49 -24.56 29.36
N PRO A 449 -14.20 -24.72 29.72
CA PRO A 449 -13.77 -25.66 30.76
C PRO A 449 -13.54 -24.95 32.11
N GLU A 450 -14.01 -25.58 33.19
CA GLU A 450 -13.86 -25.19 34.60
C GLU A 450 -12.42 -25.40 35.15
N PRO A 451 -12.04 -24.80 36.29
CA PRO A 451 -10.66 -24.73 36.75
C PRO A 451 -10.21 -25.93 37.61
N SER A 452 -8.94 -26.32 37.49
CA SER A 452 -8.32 -27.29 38.41
C SER A 452 -7.74 -26.62 39.65
N SER A 453 -8.14 -27.12 40.82
CA SER A 453 -7.69 -26.69 42.15
C SER A 453 -6.20 -26.98 42.41
N GLY A 454 -5.49 -26.03 43.01
CA GLY A 454 -4.08 -26.19 43.42
C GLY A 454 -3.72 -25.33 44.64
N THR A 455 -4.01 -25.84 45.84
CA THR A 455 -3.90 -25.11 47.12
C THR A 455 -2.46 -25.11 47.67
N VAL A 456 -1.76 -23.96 47.69
CA VAL A 456 -0.59 -23.75 48.56
C VAL A 456 -0.50 -22.30 49.07
N THR A 457 -0.79 -22.11 50.36
CA THR A 457 -0.22 -21.05 51.22
C THR A 457 0.80 -21.75 52.15
N PRO A 458 1.90 -21.10 52.59
CA PRO A 458 1.92 -19.90 53.45
C PRO A 458 2.98 -18.87 52.97
N ARG A 459 3.38 -17.79 53.67
CA ARG A 459 3.30 -17.43 55.10
C ARG A 459 3.44 -15.90 55.24
N ALA A 460 2.71 -15.28 56.17
CA ALA A 460 2.85 -13.85 56.46
C ALA A 460 4.08 -13.57 57.35
N ILE A 461 4.83 -12.50 57.05
CA ILE A 461 5.79 -11.86 57.97
C ILE A 461 5.72 -10.34 57.80
N THR A 462 5.19 -9.66 58.82
CA THR A 462 5.47 -8.26 59.20
C THR A 462 5.60 -8.26 60.72
N PRO A 463 6.55 -7.50 61.30
CA PRO A 463 6.25 -6.14 61.76
C PRO A 463 7.36 -5.11 61.45
N SER A 464 7.04 -3.93 60.90
CA SER A 464 6.80 -2.66 61.62
C SER A 464 8.07 -1.77 61.67
N PRO A 465 8.07 -0.53 62.23
CA PRO A 465 8.15 0.64 61.34
C PRO A 465 9.28 1.63 61.66
N LEU A 466 9.59 2.56 60.74
CA LEU A 466 10.32 3.78 61.07
C LEU A 466 9.64 5.03 60.50
N SER A 467 9.50 6.02 61.36
CA SER A 467 8.81 7.29 61.18
C SER A 467 9.77 8.42 60.84
N SER A 468 9.39 9.29 59.89
CA SER A 468 9.86 10.70 59.88
C SER A 468 8.95 11.60 59.02
N SER A 469 7.90 12.11 59.66
CA SER A 469 7.39 13.48 59.64
C SER A 469 7.92 14.55 58.65
N LEU A 470 7.01 15.45 58.26
CA LEU A 470 7.18 16.83 57.71
C LEU A 470 7.57 16.91 56.20
N ASN A 471 7.11 17.89 55.41
CA ASN A 471 6.37 19.13 55.74
C ASN A 471 5.40 19.59 54.61
N THR A 472 4.48 20.51 54.94
CA THR A 472 3.41 21.02 54.07
C THR A 472 3.73 22.33 53.34
N SER A 473 3.38 22.41 52.05
CA SER A 473 2.88 23.61 51.33
C SER A 473 2.40 23.19 49.93
N GLY A 474 1.30 23.69 49.35
CA GLY A 474 0.49 24.86 49.69
C GLY A 474 0.56 25.87 48.53
N GLY A 475 -0.31 25.72 47.52
CA GLY A 475 -0.31 26.60 46.34
C GLY A 475 -1.18 26.07 45.20
N GLY A 476 -2.45 26.51 45.15
CA GLY A 476 -3.32 26.32 43.99
C GLY A 476 -3.17 27.45 42.98
N GLY A 477 -3.37 27.16 41.69
CA GLY A 477 -3.19 28.14 40.60
C GLY A 477 -3.64 27.60 39.24
N GLN A 478 -4.95 27.64 39.02
CA GLN A 478 -5.70 27.68 37.76
C GLN A 478 -5.15 26.95 36.50
N ASP A 479 -5.95 25.98 36.04
CA ASP A 479 -5.90 25.45 34.67
C ASP A 479 -6.22 26.54 33.63
N GLU A 480 -5.39 26.71 32.61
CA GLU A 480 -5.86 27.21 31.32
C GLU A 480 -5.09 26.64 30.12
N SER A 481 -5.87 26.22 29.12
CA SER A 481 -5.53 25.98 27.71
C SER A 481 -4.27 25.16 27.32
N CYS A 482 -4.52 23.92 26.87
CA CYS A 482 -3.68 23.26 25.86
C CYS A 482 -4.52 22.35 24.94
N ARG A 483 -5.36 22.98 24.11
CA ARG A 483 -5.89 22.35 22.89
C ARG A 483 -4.92 22.67 21.74
N LEU A 484 -4.26 21.65 21.20
CA LEU A 484 -3.56 21.77 19.92
C LEU A 484 -4.51 21.37 18.79
N GLN A 485 -4.57 22.22 17.77
CA GLN A 485 -5.23 21.97 16.48
C GLN A 485 -4.32 21.14 15.57
#